data_AF-A0A6A0A272-F1
#
_entry.id   AF-A0A6A0A272-F1
#
_cell.length_a   1.000
_cell.length_b   1.000
_cell.length_c   1.000
_cell.angle_alpha   90.00
_cell.angle_beta   90.00
_cell.angle_gamma   90.00
#
_symmetry.space_group_name_H-M   'P 1'
#
loop_
_entity.id
_entity.type
_entity.pdbx_description
1 polymer ?
#
loop_
_entity_poly.entity_id
_entity_poly.type
_entity_poly.pdbx_seq_one_letter_code
_entity_poly.pdbx_strand_id
1 'polypeptide(L)'
;MPGSVLEAAAKMSQGKARPALELVGYAGNVEAAIKYAFGGAFVCQDAGAAKKLAFSREVGMRCVTLEGDDFNPSGLLTGGSRSSSRSLLASLHALSLAEAALATVQERLSAVDAQLKDLAAAGKEHRRLQQEAELAAHSLALLKDRMAGSQAAQLAAAAEGLERELEEASAAAQAAKAEMAALVDSASALEQEIANFSKERDKRLKGAQDKLKKAK
;
A
#
# COMPACT_ATOMS: atom_id res chain seq x y z
N MET A 1 -23.57 33.37 -45.11
CA MET A 1 -24.41 34.55 -45.37
C MET A 1 -23.52 35.76 -45.60
N PRO A 2 -23.95 36.75 -46.42
CA PRO A 2 -23.24 38.03 -46.56
C PRO A 2 -23.30 38.85 -45.27
N GLY A 3 -22.26 39.62 -44.96
CA GLY A 3 -22.21 40.46 -43.75
C GLY A 3 -23.33 41.51 -43.66
N SER A 4 -23.73 42.07 -44.82
CA SER A 4 -24.83 43.03 -44.90
C SER A 4 -26.18 42.47 -44.43
N VAL A 5 -26.42 41.18 -44.67
CA VAL A 5 -27.66 40.50 -44.22
C VAL A 5 -27.65 40.30 -42.70
N LEU A 6 -26.49 40.04 -42.11
CA LEU A 6 -26.34 39.88 -40.67
C LEU A 6 -26.59 41.20 -39.93
N GLU A 7 -26.04 42.31 -40.43
CA GLU A 7 -26.26 43.65 -39.87
C GLU A 7 -27.72 44.10 -39.98
N ALA A 8 -28.33 43.90 -41.15
CA ALA A 8 -29.74 44.18 -41.37
C ALA A 8 -30.62 43.33 -40.43
N ALA A 9 -30.33 42.03 -40.31
CA ALA A 9 -31.06 41.14 -39.42
C ALA A 9 -30.95 41.54 -37.95
N ALA A 10 -29.76 41.91 -37.48
CA ALA A 10 -29.54 42.37 -36.11
C ALA A 10 -30.34 43.65 -35.79
N LYS A 11 -30.34 44.62 -36.72
CA LYS A 11 -31.07 45.88 -36.59
C LYS A 11 -32.59 45.68 -36.62
N MET A 12 -33.10 44.87 -37.55
CA MET A 12 -34.53 44.64 -37.74
C MET A 12 -35.16 43.79 -36.62
N SER A 13 -34.39 42.85 -36.07
CA SER A 13 -34.84 41.99 -34.97
C SER A 13 -34.57 42.54 -33.58
N GLN A 14 -33.84 43.65 -33.46
CA GLN A 14 -33.38 44.19 -32.18
C GLN A 14 -32.62 43.15 -31.34
N GLY A 15 -31.80 42.32 -32.00
CA GLY A 15 -31.03 41.25 -31.36
C GLY A 15 -31.81 39.97 -31.04
N LYS A 16 -33.09 39.87 -31.45
CA LYS A 16 -33.92 38.68 -31.20
C LYS A 16 -33.74 37.56 -32.22
N ALA A 17 -32.85 37.72 -33.20
CA ALA A 17 -32.55 36.69 -34.19
C ALA A 17 -31.05 36.42 -34.27
N ARG A 18 -30.70 35.14 -34.42
CA ARG A 18 -29.32 34.68 -34.58
C ARG A 18 -29.19 33.75 -35.79
N PRO A 19 -28.08 33.79 -36.52
CA PRO A 19 -27.82 32.81 -37.58
C PRO A 19 -27.81 31.40 -37.00
N ALA A 20 -28.50 30.45 -37.63
CA ALA A 20 -28.57 29.08 -37.13
C ALA A 20 -27.18 28.41 -37.07
N LEU A 21 -26.28 28.80 -37.98
CA LEU A 21 -24.90 28.32 -38.03
C LEU A 21 -24.09 28.65 -36.77
N GLU A 22 -24.39 29.76 -36.07
CA GLU A 22 -23.70 30.13 -34.82
C GLU A 22 -24.16 29.31 -33.61
N LEU A 23 -25.28 28.60 -33.73
CA LEU A 23 -25.89 27.85 -32.62
C LEU A 23 -25.49 26.38 -32.62
N VAL A 24 -24.70 25.94 -33.59
CA VAL A 24 -24.29 24.54 -33.76
C VAL A 24 -22.77 24.41 -33.67
N GLY A 25 -22.30 23.49 -32.82
CA GLY A 25 -20.90 23.07 -32.78
C GLY A 25 -20.65 21.92 -33.74
N TYR A 26 -19.60 22.01 -34.56
CA TYR A 26 -19.26 20.97 -35.52
C TYR A 26 -17.76 20.93 -35.80
N ALA A 27 -17.29 19.77 -36.28
CA ALA A 27 -15.90 19.60 -36.69
C ALA A 27 -15.66 20.18 -38.10
N GLY A 28 -14.46 20.71 -38.36
CA GLY A 28 -14.15 21.40 -39.61
C GLY A 28 -14.32 20.53 -40.87
N ASN A 29 -14.16 19.21 -40.75
CA ASN A 29 -14.33 18.27 -41.85
C ASN A 29 -15.78 18.17 -42.38
N VAL A 30 -16.78 18.62 -41.61
CA VAL A 30 -18.20 18.64 -42.01
C VAL A 30 -18.73 20.05 -42.28
N GLU A 31 -17.86 21.06 -42.30
CA GLU A 31 -18.25 22.47 -42.40
C GLU A 31 -19.12 22.77 -43.63
N ALA A 32 -18.80 22.19 -44.79
CA ALA A 32 -19.58 22.39 -46.01
C ALA A 32 -21.03 21.88 -45.86
N ALA A 33 -21.22 20.72 -45.24
CA ALA A 33 -22.54 20.13 -45.01
C ALA A 33 -23.34 20.94 -43.98
N ILE A 34 -22.68 21.41 -42.92
CA ILE A 34 -23.32 22.22 -41.88
C ILE A 34 -23.70 23.62 -42.41
N LYS A 35 -22.82 24.24 -43.22
CA LYS A 35 -23.15 25.49 -43.93
C LYS A 35 -24.31 25.32 -44.90
N TYR A 36 -24.39 24.18 -45.59
CA TYR A 36 -25.52 23.89 -46.47
C TYR A 36 -26.84 23.75 -45.69
N ALA A 37 -26.83 23.01 -44.58
CA ALA A 37 -28.03 22.75 -43.79
C ALA A 37 -28.52 23.96 -42.96
N PHE A 38 -27.60 24.72 -42.35
CA PHE A 38 -27.90 25.78 -41.38
C PHE A 38 -27.49 27.19 -41.82
N GLY A 39 -26.66 27.33 -42.87
CA GLY A 39 -26.13 28.62 -43.30
C GLY A 39 -27.12 29.53 -44.02
N GLY A 40 -28.35 29.07 -44.28
CA GLY A 40 -29.43 29.82 -44.93
C GLY A 40 -30.63 30.13 -44.02
N ALA A 41 -30.49 29.97 -42.70
CA ALA A 41 -31.59 30.15 -41.75
C ALA A 41 -31.22 30.99 -40.53
N PHE A 42 -32.21 31.71 -40.00
CA PHE A 42 -32.15 32.40 -38.71
C PHE A 42 -33.04 31.69 -37.68
N VAL A 43 -32.58 31.65 -36.44
CA VAL A 43 -33.39 31.27 -35.28
C VAL A 43 -33.82 32.54 -34.56
N CYS A 44 -35.12 32.72 -34.39
CA CYS A 44 -35.75 33.91 -33.82
C CYS A 44 -36.41 33.58 -32.47
N GLN A 45 -36.36 34.51 -31.52
CA GLN A 45 -37.03 34.33 -30.23
C GLN A 45 -38.56 34.31 -30.35
N ASP A 46 -39.12 35.14 -31.24
CA ASP A 46 -40.56 35.30 -31.40
C ASP A 46 -40.98 35.36 -32.89
N ALA A 47 -42.27 35.07 -33.13
CA ALA A 47 -42.88 35.09 -34.47
C ALA A 47 -42.87 36.49 -35.11
N GLY A 48 -42.87 37.56 -34.31
CA GLY A 48 -42.82 38.94 -34.80
C GLY A 48 -41.48 39.25 -35.49
N ALA A 49 -40.37 38.85 -34.86
CA ALA A 49 -39.03 38.96 -35.43
C ALA A 49 -38.88 38.05 -36.66
N ALA A 50 -39.35 36.80 -36.57
CA ALA A 50 -39.27 35.85 -37.69
C ALA A 50 -40.03 36.36 -38.93
N LYS A 51 -41.26 36.87 -38.75
CA LYS A 51 -42.06 37.44 -39.84
C LYS A 51 -41.40 38.67 -40.46
N LYS A 52 -40.86 39.58 -39.64
CA LYS A 52 -40.18 40.79 -40.13
C LYS A 52 -38.96 40.46 -40.96
N LEU A 53 -38.16 39.47 -40.54
CA LEU A 53 -36.93 39.08 -41.22
C LEU A 53 -37.21 38.27 -42.50
N ALA A 54 -38.08 37.27 -42.41
CA ALA A 54 -38.35 36.36 -43.52
C ALA A 54 -38.94 37.06 -44.75
N PHE A 55 -39.76 38.10 -44.54
CA PHE A 55 -40.41 38.83 -45.62
C PHE A 55 -39.79 40.21 -45.90
N SER A 56 -38.66 40.54 -45.27
CA SER A 56 -37.91 41.77 -45.59
C SER A 56 -37.19 41.62 -46.93
N ARG A 57 -37.14 42.71 -47.72
CA ARG A 57 -36.30 42.77 -48.93
C ARG A 57 -34.80 42.76 -48.63
N GLU A 58 -34.40 43.22 -47.45
CA GLU A 58 -33.00 43.31 -47.04
C GLU A 58 -32.45 41.97 -46.53
N VAL A 59 -33.32 41.12 -45.95
CA VAL A 59 -32.93 39.82 -45.37
C VAL A 59 -33.48 38.67 -46.20
N GLY A 60 -34.80 38.54 -46.32
CA GLY A 60 -35.44 37.59 -47.24
C GLY A 60 -35.00 36.14 -47.05
N MET A 61 -34.74 35.70 -45.81
CA MET A 61 -34.21 34.37 -45.49
C MET A 61 -35.15 33.58 -44.59
N ARG A 62 -35.02 32.24 -44.61
CA ARG A 62 -35.81 31.35 -43.76
C ARG A 62 -35.59 31.67 -42.28
N CYS A 63 -36.67 31.85 -41.52
CA CYS A 63 -36.62 32.16 -40.09
C CYS A 63 -37.45 31.15 -39.31
N VAL A 64 -36.86 30.53 -38.29
CA VAL A 64 -37.53 29.55 -37.42
C VAL A 64 -37.63 30.12 -36.00
N THR A 65 -38.79 30.05 -35.37
CA THR A 65 -38.96 30.51 -33.98
C THR A 65 -38.49 29.47 -32.97
N LEU A 66 -38.26 29.86 -31.71
CA LEU A 66 -37.99 28.90 -30.62
C LEU A 66 -39.13 27.91 -30.37
N GLU A 67 -40.36 28.30 -30.72
CA GLU A 67 -41.55 27.43 -30.64
C GLU A 67 -41.65 26.46 -31.83
N GLY A 68 -40.82 26.64 -32.86
CA GLY A 68 -40.74 25.77 -34.03
C GLY A 68 -41.61 26.17 -35.21
N ASP A 69 -42.08 27.42 -35.25
CA ASP A 69 -42.75 27.97 -36.43
C ASP A 69 -41.72 28.33 -37.51
N ASP A 70 -41.99 27.95 -38.75
CA ASP A 70 -41.10 28.16 -39.89
C ASP A 70 -41.67 29.20 -40.84
N PHE A 71 -40.91 30.28 -41.06
CA PHE A 71 -41.23 31.39 -41.94
C PHE A 71 -40.29 31.35 -43.14
N ASN A 72 -40.83 30.99 -44.31
CA ASN A 72 -40.07 30.89 -45.54
C ASN A 72 -40.34 32.11 -46.45
N PRO A 73 -39.31 32.78 -46.99
CA PRO A 73 -39.46 33.93 -47.90
C PRO A 73 -40.31 33.64 -49.15
N SER A 74 -40.49 32.38 -49.54
CA SER A 74 -41.40 31.96 -50.62
C SER A 74 -42.90 32.14 -50.30
N GLY A 75 -43.25 32.68 -49.12
CA GLY A 75 -44.64 32.91 -48.69
C GLY A 75 -45.26 31.75 -47.93
N LEU A 76 -44.47 30.76 -47.53
CA LEU A 76 -44.91 29.62 -46.72
C LEU A 76 -44.66 29.90 -45.25
N LEU A 77 -45.70 29.74 -44.43
CA LEU A 77 -45.62 29.80 -42.97
C LEU A 77 -46.15 28.48 -42.42
N THR A 78 -45.31 27.75 -41.70
CA THR A 78 -45.68 26.48 -41.08
C THR A 78 -45.69 26.64 -39.57
N GLY A 79 -46.86 26.53 -38.96
CA GLY A 79 -47.06 26.56 -37.50
C GLY A 79 -48.20 25.65 -37.07
N GLY A 80 -48.37 25.42 -35.77
CA GLY A 80 -49.47 24.63 -35.22
C GLY A 80 -49.16 23.97 -33.87
N SER A 81 -50.13 23.25 -33.31
CA SER A 81 -49.95 22.51 -32.05
C SER A 81 -49.02 21.31 -32.27
N ARG A 82 -47.78 21.39 -31.80
CA ARG A 82 -46.87 20.24 -31.75
C ARG A 82 -46.99 19.58 -30.38
N SER A 83 -47.07 18.25 -30.36
CA SER A 83 -46.91 17.54 -29.10
C SER A 83 -45.52 17.87 -28.54
N SER A 84 -45.47 18.32 -27.29
CA SER A 84 -44.21 18.47 -26.52
C SER A 84 -43.46 17.13 -26.32
N SER A 85 -43.82 16.09 -27.05
CA SER A 85 -43.23 14.76 -27.00
C SER A 85 -41.79 14.85 -27.49
N ARG A 86 -40.88 15.03 -26.52
CA ARG A 86 -39.45 14.70 -26.53
C ARG A 86 -38.71 15.01 -27.84
N SER A 87 -37.94 16.10 -27.82
CA SER A 87 -37.02 16.45 -28.91
C SER A 87 -36.09 15.27 -29.25
N LEU A 88 -36.12 14.82 -30.51
CA LEU A 88 -35.22 13.77 -31.02
C LEU A 88 -33.76 14.20 -30.88
N LEU A 89 -33.45 15.48 -31.13
CA LEU A 89 -32.11 16.03 -30.94
C LEU A 89 -31.66 15.97 -29.48
N ALA A 90 -32.57 16.23 -28.53
CA ALA A 90 -32.24 16.08 -27.10
C ALA A 90 -31.96 14.61 -26.74
N SER A 91 -32.70 13.67 -27.32
CA SER A 91 -32.48 12.23 -27.12
C SER A 91 -31.15 11.77 -27.73
N LEU A 92 -30.81 12.24 -28.93
CA LEU A 92 -29.53 11.97 -29.58
C LEU A 92 -28.35 12.57 -28.80
N HIS A 93 -28.51 13.78 -28.26
CA HIS A 93 -27.50 14.40 -27.40
C HIS A 93 -27.28 13.60 -26.11
N ALA A 94 -28.36 13.16 -25.46
CA ALA A 94 -28.27 12.29 -24.28
C ALA A 94 -27.57 10.96 -24.60
N LEU A 95 -27.87 10.37 -25.75
CA LEU A 95 -27.19 9.16 -26.22
C LEU A 95 -25.70 9.39 -26.46
N SER A 96 -25.33 10.47 -27.16
CA SER A 96 -23.93 10.82 -27.41
C SER A 96 -23.13 11.03 -26.12
N LEU A 97 -23.71 11.68 -25.10
CA LEU A 97 -23.08 11.83 -23.80
C LEU A 97 -22.90 10.48 -23.09
N ALA A 98 -23.90 9.60 -23.17
CA ALA A 98 -23.83 8.26 -22.60
C ALA A 98 -22.77 7.40 -23.28
N GLU A 99 -22.66 7.47 -24.61
CA GLU A 99 -21.63 6.77 -25.39
C GLU A 99 -20.22 7.27 -25.04
N ALA A 100 -20.02 8.58 -24.90
CA ALA A 100 -18.74 9.16 -24.49
C ALA A 100 -18.35 8.68 -23.07
N ALA A 101 -19.30 8.69 -22.13
CA ALA A 101 -19.06 8.19 -20.78
C ALA A 101 -18.74 6.68 -20.78
N LEU A 102 -19.46 5.89 -21.58
CA LEU A 102 -19.22 4.46 -21.73
C LEU A 102 -17.81 4.19 -22.25
N ALA A 103 -17.37 4.91 -23.28
CA ALA A 103 -16.03 4.77 -23.84
C ALA A 103 -14.94 5.03 -22.80
N THR A 104 -15.08 6.09 -21.99
CA THR A 104 -14.14 6.40 -20.90
C THR A 104 -14.09 5.29 -19.84
N VAL A 105 -15.25 4.74 -19.47
CA VAL A 105 -15.31 3.65 -18.47
C VAL A 105 -14.71 2.36 -19.04
N GLN A 106 -14.95 2.05 -20.31
CA GLN A 106 -14.37 0.89 -20.99
C GLN A 106 -12.85 0.97 -21.08
N GLU A 107 -12.29 2.14 -21.36
CA GLU A 107 -10.84 2.35 -21.37
C GLU A 107 -10.22 2.20 -19.98
N ARG A 108 -10.89 2.70 -18.93
CA ARG A 108 -10.45 2.48 -17.55
C ARG A 108 -10.51 1.01 -17.15
N LEU A 109 -11.57 0.31 -17.56
CA LEU A 109 -11.72 -1.12 -17.29
C LEU A 109 -10.61 -1.92 -17.94
N SER A 110 -10.32 -1.67 -19.22
CA SER A 110 -9.26 -2.39 -19.93
C SER A 110 -7.87 -2.13 -19.33
N ALA A 111 -7.60 -0.91 -18.85
CA ALA A 111 -6.37 -0.58 -18.14
C ALA A 111 -6.25 -1.35 -16.81
N VAL A 112 -7.33 -1.41 -16.02
CA VAL A 112 -7.35 -2.16 -14.76
C VAL A 112 -7.20 -3.66 -15.00
N ASP A 113 -7.86 -4.21 -16.02
CA ASP A 113 -7.74 -5.63 -16.38
C ASP A 113 -6.31 -5.99 -16.82
N ALA A 114 -5.61 -5.10 -17.52
CA ALA A 114 -4.20 -5.28 -17.84
C ALA A 114 -3.34 -5.34 -16.58
N GLN A 115 -3.54 -4.40 -15.64
CA GLN A 115 -2.83 -4.39 -14.36
C GLN A 115 -3.09 -5.66 -13.53
N LEU A 116 -4.34 -6.14 -13.50
CA LEU A 116 -4.70 -7.37 -12.79
C LEU A 116 -4.02 -8.60 -13.40
N LYS A 117 -3.87 -8.67 -14.72
CA LYS A 117 -3.14 -9.76 -15.39
C LYS A 117 -1.66 -9.75 -15.03
N ASP A 118 -1.03 -8.58 -15.01
CA ASP A 118 0.38 -8.45 -14.63
C ASP A 118 0.60 -8.83 -13.15
N LEU A 119 -0.26 -8.35 -12.26
CA LEU A 119 -0.27 -8.71 -10.84
C LEU A 119 -0.51 -10.21 -10.63
N ALA A 120 -1.38 -10.84 -11.41
CA ALA A 120 -1.63 -12.27 -11.33
C ALA A 120 -0.39 -13.10 -11.72
N ALA A 121 0.38 -12.65 -12.72
CA ALA A 121 1.64 -13.29 -13.08
C ALA A 121 2.69 -13.17 -11.96
N ALA A 122 2.87 -11.97 -11.40
CA ALA A 122 3.74 -11.76 -10.25
C ALA A 122 3.30 -12.59 -9.02
N GLY A 123 1.99 -12.71 -8.80
CA GLY A 123 1.43 -13.52 -7.72
C GLY A 123 1.69 -15.02 -7.88
N LYS A 124 1.80 -15.54 -9.11
CA LYS A 124 2.20 -16.94 -9.35
C LYS A 124 3.66 -17.17 -9.00
N GLU A 125 4.56 -16.28 -9.43
CA GLU A 125 5.98 -16.38 -9.08
C GLU A 125 6.20 -16.24 -7.57
N HIS A 126 5.48 -15.33 -6.91
CA HIS A 126 5.56 -15.19 -5.46
C HIS A 126 5.15 -16.47 -4.74
N ARG A 127 4.04 -17.11 -5.14
CA ARG A 127 3.64 -18.41 -4.56
C ARG A 127 4.67 -19.50 -4.79
N ARG A 128 5.27 -19.56 -5.97
CA ARG A 128 6.33 -20.53 -6.28
C ARG A 128 7.55 -20.34 -5.37
N LEU A 129 8.06 -19.11 -5.29
CA LEU A 129 9.19 -18.78 -4.42
C LEU A 129 8.86 -18.99 -2.93
N GLN A 130 7.63 -18.72 -2.50
CA GLN A 130 7.20 -18.97 -1.14
C GLN A 130 7.23 -20.47 -0.81
N GLN A 131 6.74 -21.34 -1.71
CA GLN A 131 6.82 -22.79 -1.53
C GLN A 131 8.28 -23.29 -1.48
N GLU A 132 9.13 -22.77 -2.37
CA GLU A 132 10.57 -23.09 -2.38
C GLU A 132 11.25 -22.66 -1.07
N ALA A 133 10.91 -21.48 -0.54
CA ALA A 133 11.43 -20.97 0.72
C ALA A 133 10.96 -21.78 1.93
N GLU A 134 9.69 -22.20 1.95
CA GLU A 134 9.13 -23.06 3.01
C GLU A 134 9.82 -24.43 3.03
N LEU A 135 10.04 -25.04 1.85
CA LEU A 135 10.78 -26.30 1.74
C LEU A 135 12.24 -26.15 2.21
N ALA A 136 12.92 -25.08 1.79
CA ALA A 136 14.29 -24.79 2.21
C ALA A 136 14.39 -24.59 3.73
N ALA A 137 13.47 -23.81 4.32
CA ALA A 137 13.41 -23.58 5.76
C ALA A 137 13.17 -24.89 6.54
N HIS A 138 12.28 -25.76 6.04
CA HIS A 138 12.06 -27.06 6.66
C HIS A 138 13.30 -27.97 6.56
N SER A 139 13.96 -28.00 5.41
CA SER A 139 15.21 -28.77 5.23
C SER A 139 16.32 -28.28 6.19
N LEU A 140 16.41 -26.98 6.39
CA LEU A 140 17.38 -26.38 7.30
C LEU A 140 17.09 -26.77 8.76
N ALA A 141 15.82 -26.79 9.15
CA ALA A 141 15.40 -27.24 10.48
C ALA A 141 15.81 -28.70 10.71
N LEU A 142 15.50 -29.60 9.77
CA LEU A 142 15.90 -31.01 9.84
C LEU A 142 17.42 -31.20 9.94
N LEU A 143 18.20 -30.42 9.17
CA LEU A 143 19.65 -30.46 9.24
C LEU A 143 20.18 -29.98 10.60
N LYS A 144 19.59 -28.91 11.17
CA LYS A 144 19.95 -28.42 12.51
C LYS A 144 19.64 -29.47 13.58
N ASP A 145 18.47 -30.08 13.55
CA ASP A 145 18.10 -31.14 14.49
C ASP A 145 19.04 -32.34 14.38
N ARG A 146 19.40 -32.72 13.14
CA ARG A 146 20.36 -33.80 12.91
C ARG A 146 21.77 -33.45 13.40
N MET A 147 22.21 -32.21 13.25
CA MET A 147 23.50 -31.77 13.81
C MET A 147 23.48 -31.78 15.33
N ALA A 148 22.40 -31.30 15.97
CA ALA A 148 22.25 -31.33 17.42
C ALA A 148 22.24 -32.77 17.97
N GLY A 149 21.61 -33.69 17.25
CA GLY A 149 21.61 -35.12 17.57
C GLY A 149 22.86 -35.89 17.09
N SER A 150 23.82 -35.23 16.44
CA SER A 150 25.01 -35.90 15.93
C SER A 150 25.96 -36.32 17.05
N GLN A 151 26.71 -37.40 16.81
CA GLN A 151 27.76 -37.83 17.74
C GLN A 151 28.76 -36.72 18.06
N ALA A 152 29.05 -35.84 17.10
CA ALA A 152 29.95 -34.70 17.34
C ALA A 152 29.39 -33.72 18.37
N ALA A 153 28.09 -33.39 18.30
CA ALA A 153 27.44 -32.52 19.28
C ALA A 153 27.31 -33.18 20.65
N GLN A 154 27.01 -34.48 20.70
CA GLN A 154 26.98 -35.25 21.95
C GLN A 154 28.36 -35.36 22.60
N LEU A 155 29.40 -35.61 21.81
CA LEU A 155 30.79 -35.66 22.28
C LEU A 155 31.27 -34.28 22.74
N ALA A 156 30.90 -33.20 22.05
CA ALA A 156 31.23 -31.84 22.48
C ALA A 156 30.58 -31.50 23.83
N ALA A 157 29.29 -31.81 24.01
CA ALA A 157 28.60 -31.60 25.28
C ALA A 157 29.17 -32.48 26.42
N ALA A 158 29.53 -33.72 26.12
CA ALA A 158 30.17 -34.61 27.08
C ALA A 158 31.59 -34.12 27.45
N ALA A 159 32.34 -33.59 26.49
CA ALA A 159 33.65 -33.00 26.73
C ALA A 159 33.56 -31.77 27.64
N GLU A 160 32.65 -30.84 27.36
CA GLU A 160 32.39 -29.69 28.25
C GLU A 160 31.99 -30.13 29.66
N GLY A 161 31.14 -31.17 29.78
CA GLY A 161 30.74 -31.72 31.07
C GLY A 161 31.93 -32.29 31.85
N LEU A 162 32.76 -33.10 31.20
CA LEU A 162 33.96 -33.69 31.80
C LEU A 162 35.00 -32.64 32.17
N GLU A 163 35.19 -31.59 31.36
CA GLU A 163 36.08 -30.47 31.70
C GLU A 163 35.61 -29.76 32.96
N ARG A 164 34.29 -29.58 33.13
CA ARG A 164 33.70 -28.97 34.32
C ARG A 164 33.84 -29.85 35.56
N GLU A 165 33.59 -31.15 35.43
CA GLU A 165 33.82 -32.12 36.51
C GLU A 165 35.31 -32.16 36.91
N LEU A 166 36.22 -32.05 35.94
CA LEU A 166 37.65 -32.01 36.18
C LEU A 166 38.05 -30.74 36.97
N GLU A 167 37.50 -29.58 36.62
CA GLU A 167 37.73 -28.34 37.38
C GLU A 167 37.21 -28.45 38.82
N GLU A 168 36.00 -28.98 39.02
CA GLU A 168 35.40 -29.18 40.34
C GLU A 168 36.21 -30.18 41.18
N ALA A 169 36.57 -31.32 40.60
CA ALA A 169 37.37 -32.34 41.28
C ALA A 169 38.79 -31.84 41.60
N SER A 170 39.39 -31.05 40.72
CA SER A 170 40.66 -30.37 40.93
C SER A 170 40.59 -29.41 42.12
N ALA A 171 39.58 -28.56 42.17
CA ALA A 171 39.36 -27.61 43.26
C ALA A 171 39.13 -28.34 44.59
N ALA A 172 38.31 -29.40 44.59
CA ALA A 172 38.06 -30.23 45.76
C ALA A 172 39.34 -30.93 46.25
N ALA A 173 40.17 -31.46 45.35
CA ALA A 173 41.43 -32.10 45.69
C ALA A 173 42.44 -31.10 46.28
N GLN A 174 42.49 -29.87 45.78
CA GLN A 174 43.31 -28.80 46.36
C GLN A 174 42.83 -28.41 47.76
N ALA A 175 41.52 -28.25 47.95
CA ALA A 175 40.94 -27.96 49.26
C ALA A 175 41.24 -29.07 50.28
N ALA A 176 41.01 -30.33 49.90
CA ALA A 176 41.32 -31.49 50.74
C ALA A 176 42.81 -31.57 51.10
N LYS A 177 43.71 -31.29 50.16
CA LYS A 177 45.16 -31.22 50.46
C LYS A 177 45.50 -30.13 51.46
N ALA A 178 44.90 -28.95 51.34
CA ALA A 178 45.12 -27.85 52.27
C ALA A 178 44.62 -28.19 53.68
N GLU A 179 43.44 -28.82 53.77
CA GLU A 179 42.87 -29.28 55.04
C GLU A 179 43.72 -30.39 55.67
N MET A 180 44.23 -31.32 54.86
CA MET A 180 45.13 -32.38 55.33
C MET A 180 46.43 -31.81 55.89
N ALA A 181 47.02 -30.80 55.24
CA ALA A 181 48.21 -30.12 55.74
C ALA A 181 47.94 -29.43 57.10
N ALA A 182 46.82 -28.73 57.23
CA ALA A 182 46.43 -28.08 58.48
C ALA A 182 46.19 -29.09 59.62
N LEU A 183 45.59 -30.24 59.32
CA LEU A 183 45.39 -31.32 60.30
C LEU A 183 46.72 -31.97 60.71
N VAL A 184 47.65 -32.18 59.77
CA VAL A 184 48.99 -32.69 60.07
C VAL A 184 49.77 -31.70 60.94
N ASP A 185 49.72 -30.40 60.63
CA ASP A 185 50.34 -29.35 61.44
C ASP A 185 49.76 -29.34 62.86
N SER A 186 48.43 -29.41 62.98
CA SER A 186 47.75 -29.48 64.28
C SER A 186 48.09 -30.75 65.07
N ALA A 187 48.14 -31.91 64.41
CA ALA A 187 48.56 -33.16 65.04
C ALA A 187 50.00 -33.06 65.56
N SER A 188 50.92 -32.50 64.77
CA SER A 188 52.31 -32.29 65.20
C SER A 188 52.43 -31.32 66.37
N ALA A 189 51.61 -30.26 66.41
CA ALA A 189 51.56 -29.31 67.51
C ALA A 189 51.04 -29.98 68.79
N LEU A 190 49.96 -30.77 68.69
CA LEU A 190 49.42 -31.54 69.81
C LEU A 190 50.42 -32.59 70.32
N GLU A 191 51.15 -33.27 69.43
CA GLU A 191 52.22 -34.20 69.82
C GLU A 191 53.34 -33.48 70.59
N GLN A 192 53.74 -32.29 70.14
CA GLN A 192 54.72 -31.45 70.86
C GLN A 192 54.18 -30.98 72.22
N GLU A 193 52.91 -30.60 72.31
CA GLU A 193 52.26 -30.25 73.58
C GLU A 193 52.23 -31.45 74.53
N ILE A 194 51.85 -32.64 74.07
CA ILE A 194 51.87 -33.87 74.89
C ILE A 194 53.29 -34.18 75.38
N ALA A 195 54.30 -34.04 74.51
CA ALA A 195 55.71 -34.23 74.87
C ALA A 195 56.20 -33.20 75.90
N ASN A 196 55.74 -31.94 75.81
CA ASN A 196 56.07 -30.90 76.78
C ASN A 196 55.34 -31.13 78.11
N PHE A 197 54.06 -31.50 78.07
CA PHE A 197 53.27 -31.85 79.26
C PHE A 197 53.87 -33.03 80.02
N SER A 198 54.33 -34.08 79.31
CA SER A 198 54.99 -35.22 79.94
C SER A 198 56.33 -34.83 80.58
N LYS A 199 57.17 -34.04 79.90
CA LYS A 199 58.41 -33.49 80.48
C LYS A 199 58.15 -32.62 81.70
N GLU A 200 57.13 -31.76 81.66
CA GLU A 200 56.78 -30.88 82.77
C GLU A 200 56.21 -31.67 83.95
N ARG A 201 55.37 -32.68 83.69
CA ARG A 201 54.87 -33.62 84.70
C ARG A 201 56.02 -34.37 85.37
N ASP A 202 56.99 -34.90 84.61
CA ASP A 202 58.15 -35.60 85.17
C ASP A 202 59.04 -34.67 86.00
N LYS A 203 59.18 -33.41 85.58
CA LYS A 203 59.89 -32.37 86.35
C LYS A 203 59.17 -32.04 87.67
N ARG A 204 57.84 -31.95 87.66
CA ARG A 204 57.02 -31.76 88.86
C ARG A 204 57.07 -32.98 89.79
N LEU A 205 57.07 -34.20 89.24
CA LEU A 205 57.22 -35.45 89.99
C LEU A 205 58.59 -35.56 90.67
N LYS A 206 59.67 -35.25 89.96
CA LYS A 206 61.02 -35.17 90.55
C LYS A 206 61.09 -34.11 91.64
N GLY A 207 60.55 -32.91 91.40
CA GLY A 207 60.49 -31.85 92.42
C GLY A 207 59.67 -32.23 93.65
N ALA A 208 58.57 -32.97 93.49
CA ALA A 208 57.78 -33.51 94.59
C ALA A 208 58.54 -34.62 95.35
N GLN A 209 59.24 -35.52 94.65
CA GLN A 209 60.11 -36.54 95.26
C GLN A 209 61.28 -35.92 96.04
N ASP A 210 61.90 -34.86 95.53
CA ASP A 210 62.97 -34.14 96.21
C ASP A 210 62.48 -33.40 97.47
N LYS A 211 61.26 -32.84 97.43
CA LYS A 211 60.59 -32.29 98.62
C LYS A 211 60.27 -33.37 99.64
N LEU A 212 59.86 -34.57 99.21
CA LEU A 212 59.55 -35.70 100.07
C LEU A 212 60.82 -36.31 100.71
N LYS A 213 61.96 -36.27 100.03
CA LYS A 213 63.28 -36.63 100.58
C LYS A 213 63.84 -35.61 101.58
N LYS A 214 63.47 -34.34 101.47
CA LYS A 214 63.82 -33.29 102.46
C LYS A 214 62.94 -33.30 103.71
N ALA A 215 61.85 -34.09 103.72
CA ALA A 215 60.92 -34.22 104.85
C ALA A 215 61.09 -35.53 105.64
N LYS A 216 62.18 -36.29 105.38
CA LYS A 216 62.68 -37.40 106.21
C LYS A 216 64.00 -37.00 106.81
#